data_AF-A0A6A5WWG7-F1
#
_entry.id   AF-A0A6A5WWG7-F1
#
_cell.length_a   1.000
_cell.length_b   1.000
_cell.length_c   1.000
_cell.angle_alpha   90.00
_cell.angle_beta   90.00
_cell.angle_gamma   90.00
#
_symmetry.space_group_name_H-M   'P 1'
#
loop_
_entity.id
_entity.type
_entity.pdbx_description
1 polymer ?
#
loop_
_entity_poly.entity_id
_entity_poly.type
_entity_poly.pdbx_seq_one_letter_code
_entity_poly.pdbx_strand_id
1 'polypeptide(L)'
;MPGWSEGSWGYHGDDGHTMDEGDHYLTAPYPTFGAKDVVGCGVDFKCRSVFFTKNGARLSSEGRGNMAFHMIEARLLFPVIGVGSEGTEVTVNFGDSGAFVYQG
;
A
#
# COMPACT_ATOMS: atom_id res chain seq x y z
N MET A 1 9.51 -5.63 7.27
CA MET A 1 8.87 -4.85 6.20
C MET A 1 7.59 -4.22 6.75
N PRO A 2 7.06 -3.12 6.17
CA PRO A 2 5.77 -2.56 6.61
C PRO A 2 4.68 -3.65 6.67
N GLY A 3 3.90 -3.69 7.74
CA GLY A 3 2.90 -4.72 7.98
C GLY A 3 3.37 -5.92 8.81
N TRP A 4 4.66 -6.03 9.15
CA TRP A 4 5.20 -7.15 9.96
C TRP A 4 5.19 -6.89 11.48
N SER A 5 4.72 -5.73 11.91
CA SER A 5 4.67 -5.37 13.33
C SER A 5 3.37 -4.65 13.63
N GLU A 6 2.90 -4.78 14.86
CA GLU A 6 1.71 -4.08 15.36
C GLU A 6 1.78 -2.58 15.06
N GLY A 7 0.64 -1.98 14.67
CA GLY A 7 0.56 -0.59 14.23
C GLY A 7 1.19 -0.29 12.87
N SER A 8 1.44 -1.32 12.04
CA SER A 8 1.95 -1.13 10.67
C SER A 8 1.14 -1.92 9.65
N TRP A 9 1.05 -1.36 8.45
CA TRP A 9 0.32 -1.93 7.31
C TRP A 9 1.20 -1.84 6.06
N GLY A 10 1.17 -2.86 5.19
CA GLY A 10 2.04 -2.88 4.02
C GLY A 10 1.51 -3.70 2.85
N TYR A 11 1.93 -3.31 1.65
CA TYR A 11 1.69 -4.00 0.39
C TYR A 11 3.03 -4.35 -0.26
N HIS A 12 3.24 -5.63 -0.54
CA HIS A 12 4.55 -6.20 -0.86
C HIS A 12 4.65 -6.49 -2.36
N GLY A 13 5.79 -6.15 -2.96
CA GLY A 13 5.94 -6.15 -4.42
C GLY A 13 6.28 -7.51 -5.01
N ASP A 14 6.94 -8.36 -4.25
CA ASP A 14 7.42 -9.68 -4.65
C ASP A 14 6.29 -10.71 -4.77
N ASP A 15 5.28 -10.64 -3.90
CA ASP A 15 4.18 -11.61 -3.83
C ASP A 15 2.78 -10.99 -3.99
N GLY A 16 2.68 -9.66 -3.95
CA GLY A 16 1.42 -8.95 -4.07
C GLY A 16 0.55 -9.02 -2.80
N HIS A 17 1.09 -9.52 -1.69
CA HIS A 17 0.32 -9.66 -0.45
C HIS A 17 0.26 -8.36 0.35
N THR A 18 -0.84 -8.24 1.08
CA THR A 18 -1.03 -7.23 2.11
C THR A 18 -0.77 -7.83 3.48
N MET A 19 -0.13 -7.02 4.33
CA MET A 19 0.31 -7.37 5.67
C MET A 19 -0.27 -6.35 6.66
N ASP A 20 -0.91 -6.83 7.72
CA ASP A 20 -1.69 -6.04 8.67
C ASP A 20 -1.25 -6.38 10.09
N GLU A 21 -0.52 -5.49 10.74
CA GLU A 21 -0.14 -5.59 12.15
C GLU A 21 0.57 -6.89 12.58
N GLY A 22 1.28 -7.55 11.65
CA GLY A 22 1.95 -8.84 11.89
C GLY A 22 1.16 -10.07 11.46
N ASP A 23 -0.11 -9.91 11.06
CA ASP A 23 -0.90 -10.98 10.46
C ASP A 23 -0.62 -11.10 8.97
N HIS A 24 -0.50 -12.36 8.52
CA HIS A 24 -0.31 -12.70 7.12
C HIS A 24 -1.65 -13.04 6.44
N TYR A 25 -1.80 -12.63 5.17
CA TYR A 25 -2.78 -13.17 4.21
C TYR A 25 -4.27 -12.88 4.47
N LEU A 26 -4.64 -11.63 4.75
CA LEU A 26 -6.05 -11.26 4.98
C LEU A 26 -6.96 -11.33 3.75
N THR A 27 -6.38 -11.36 2.54
CA THR A 27 -7.10 -11.40 1.26
C THR A 27 -6.31 -12.08 0.14
N ALA A 28 -6.96 -12.36 -0.99
CA ALA A 28 -6.29 -12.71 -2.23
C ALA A 28 -5.23 -11.65 -2.59
N PRO A 29 -4.06 -12.06 -3.13
CA PRO A 29 -2.98 -11.15 -3.46
C PRO A 29 -3.41 -10.17 -4.56
N TYR A 30 -2.93 -8.94 -4.45
CA TYR A 30 -2.95 -7.97 -5.52
C TYR A 30 -1.88 -8.30 -6.58
N PRO A 31 -1.88 -7.62 -7.74
CA PRO A 31 -0.84 -7.84 -8.74
C PRO A 31 0.54 -7.37 -8.25
N THR A 32 1.54 -8.26 -8.25
CA THR A 32 2.95 -7.93 -7.96
C THR A 32 3.43 -6.68 -8.70
N PHE A 33 4.44 -6.00 -8.16
CA PHE A 33 5.00 -4.78 -8.75
C PHE A 33 6.51 -4.73 -8.63
N GLY A 34 7.15 -3.98 -9.52
CA GLY A 34 8.61 -3.87 -9.54
C GLY A 34 9.10 -2.65 -10.31
N ALA A 35 10.26 -2.79 -10.94
CA ALA A 35 10.87 -1.70 -11.69
C ALA A 35 9.90 -1.12 -12.73
N LYS A 36 9.84 0.23 -12.79
CA LYS A 36 8.97 1.05 -13.67
C LYS A 36 7.48 1.10 -13.30
N ASP A 37 7.01 0.30 -12.35
CA ASP A 37 5.66 0.46 -11.82
C ASP A 37 5.58 1.67 -10.88
N VAL A 38 4.44 2.36 -10.89
CA VAL A 38 4.11 3.41 -9.92
C VAL A 38 3.04 2.88 -8.98
N VAL A 39 3.36 2.79 -7.70
CA VAL A 39 2.43 2.34 -6.65
C VAL A 39 2.00 3.53 -5.80
N GLY A 40 0.70 3.67 -5.59
CA GLY A 40 0.13 4.65 -4.68
C GLY A 40 -0.45 4.00 -3.42
N CYS A 41 -0.39 4.72 -2.31
CA CYS A 41 -1.05 4.36 -1.05
C CYS A 41 -1.95 5.53 -0.63
N GLY A 42 -3.25 5.28 -0.53
CA GLY A 42 -4.23 6.27 -0.12
C GLY A 42 -4.86 5.93 1.22
N VAL A 43 -5.03 6.93 2.07
CA VAL A 43 -5.70 6.82 3.37
C VAL A 43 -7.02 7.57 3.31
N ASP A 44 -8.14 6.87 3.53
CA ASP A 44 -9.43 7.48 3.79
C ASP A 44 -9.65 7.56 5.31
N PHE A 45 -9.40 8.75 5.87
CA PHE A 45 -9.57 9.01 7.30
C PHE A 45 -11.04 8.97 7.75
N LYS A 46 -12.00 9.22 6.85
CA LYS A 46 -13.43 9.17 7.17
C LYS A 46 -13.89 7.72 7.31
N CYS A 47 -13.46 6.87 6.39
CA CYS A 47 -13.77 5.44 6.41
C CYS A 47 -12.79 4.60 7.25
N ARG A 48 -11.74 5.22 7.80
CA ARG A 48 -10.66 4.55 8.55
C ARG A 48 -10.08 3.36 7.78
N SER A 49 -9.79 3.59 6.49
CA SER A 49 -9.38 2.56 5.55
C SER A 49 -8.20 3.01 4.69
N VAL A 50 -7.44 2.03 4.18
CA VAL A 50 -6.35 2.25 3.23
C VAL A 50 -6.65 1.53 1.94
N PHE A 51 -6.21 2.10 0.82
CA PHE A 51 -6.24 1.47 -0.49
C PHE A 51 -4.91 1.65 -1.21
N PHE A 52 -4.63 0.75 -2.15
CA PHE A 52 -3.47 0.84 -3.03
C PHE A 52 -3.88 1.11 -4.47
N THR A 53 -2.95 1.69 -5.22
CA THR A 53 -3.07 1.86 -6.67
C THR A 53 -1.83 1.33 -7.36
N LYS A 54 -1.98 0.85 -8.59
CA LYS A 54 -0.86 0.48 -9.46
C LYS A 54 -1.06 1.16 -10.80
N ASN A 55 -0.06 1.92 -11.25
CA ASN A 55 -0.05 2.63 -12.52
C ASN A 55 -1.31 3.47 -12.75
N GLY A 56 -1.79 4.13 -11.69
CA GLY A 56 -2.98 4.98 -11.72
C GLY A 56 -4.32 4.25 -11.61
N ALA A 57 -4.33 2.92 -11.55
CA ALA A 57 -5.54 2.13 -11.32
C ALA A 57 -5.68 1.77 -9.84
N ARG A 58 -6.86 2.02 -9.24
CA ARG A 58 -7.16 1.60 -7.87
C ARG A 58 -7.33 0.08 -7.82
N LEU A 59 -6.66 -0.56 -6.87
CA LEU A 59 -6.68 -2.02 -6.71
C LEU A 59 -7.92 -2.47 -5.96
N SER A 60 -8.43 -3.63 -6.33
CA SER A 60 -9.58 -4.31 -5.72
C SER A 60 -9.23 -5.74 -5.35
N SER A 61 -9.65 -6.20 -4.18
CA SER A 61 -9.46 -7.59 -3.74
C SER A 61 -10.82 -8.26 -3.57
N GLU A 62 -10.89 -9.54 -3.91
CA GLU A 62 -12.10 -10.35 -3.73
C GLU A 62 -12.54 -10.31 -2.25
N GLY A 63 -13.80 -9.98 -2.01
CA GLY A 63 -14.38 -9.91 -0.67
C GLY A 63 -14.11 -8.62 0.12
N ARG A 64 -13.18 -7.74 -0.30
CA ARG A 64 -12.93 -6.43 0.36
C ARG A 64 -13.09 -5.21 -0.55
N GLY A 65 -13.41 -5.42 -1.83
CA GLY A 65 -13.58 -4.33 -2.79
C GLY A 65 -12.28 -3.52 -2.90
N ASN A 66 -12.39 -2.20 -2.89
CA ASN A 66 -11.25 -1.29 -3.09
C ASN A 66 -10.57 -0.85 -1.78
N MET A 67 -10.71 -1.64 -0.71
CA MET A 67 -10.08 -1.43 0.59
C MET A 67 -9.06 -2.53 0.84
N ALA A 68 -7.82 -2.15 1.10
CA ALA A 68 -6.75 -3.07 1.51
C ALA A 68 -6.81 -3.33 3.02
N PHE A 69 -6.99 -2.27 3.80
CA PHE A 69 -7.13 -2.33 5.25
C PHE A 69 -8.32 -1.49 5.70
N HIS A 70 -8.98 -1.88 6.78
CA HIS A 70 -10.12 -1.17 7.35
C HIS A 70 -10.07 -1.19 8.87
N MET A 71 -10.91 -0.37 9.51
CA MET A 71 -10.94 -0.23 10.97
C MET A 71 -9.58 0.20 11.56
N ILE A 72 -8.80 0.99 10.82
CA ILE A 72 -7.53 1.52 11.34
C ILE A 72 -7.83 2.45 12.52
N GLU A 73 -7.33 2.10 13.71
CA GLU A 73 -7.53 2.83 14.97
C GLU A 73 -6.52 3.95 15.18
N ALA A 74 -5.40 3.89 14.45
CA ALA A 74 -4.33 4.87 14.55
C ALA A 74 -4.80 6.27 14.16
N ARG A 75 -4.61 7.24 15.07
CA ARG A 75 -4.93 8.66 14.84
C ARG A 75 -3.87 9.38 14.01
N LEU A 76 -2.66 8.82 13.95
CA LEU A 76 -1.54 9.34 13.19
C LEU A 76 -0.90 8.18 12.43
N LEU A 77 -0.73 8.36 11.13
CA LEU A 77 -0.08 7.42 10.23
C LEU A 77 1.09 8.11 9.55
N PHE A 78 2.18 7.38 9.35
CA PHE A 78 3.35 7.85 8.63
C PHE A 78 3.54 7.01 7.37
N PRO A 79 3.89 7.61 6.23
CA PRO A 79 4.27 6.85 5.05
C PRO A 79 5.58 6.10 5.33
N VAL A 80 5.63 4.82 4.97
CA VAL A 80 6.82 3.96 5.17
C VAL A 80 7.09 3.17 3.90
N ILE A 81 8.37 3.04 3.55
CA ILE A 81 8.85 2.15 2.49
C ILE A 81 9.87 1.21 3.12
N GLY A 82 9.71 -0.09 2.90
CA GLY A 82 10.72 -1.10 3.22
C GLY A 82 11.36 -1.61 1.94
N VAL A 83 12.68 -1.77 1.93
CA VAL A 83 13.44 -2.30 0.79
C VAL A 83 14.28 -3.47 1.29
N GLY A 84 14.09 -4.65 0.68
CA GLY A 84 14.78 -5.89 1.07
C GLY A 84 15.80 -6.39 0.05
N SER A 85 15.74 -5.93 -1.19
CA SER A 85 16.61 -6.35 -2.29
C SER A 85 17.72 -5.34 -2.59
N GLU A 86 18.94 -5.84 -2.76
CA GLU A 86 20.09 -5.03 -3.15
C GLU A 86 19.87 -4.36 -4.51
N GLY A 87 20.36 -3.13 -4.67
CA GLY A 87 20.24 -2.35 -5.91
C GLY A 87 18.83 -1.82 -6.20
N THR A 88 17.90 -1.92 -5.25
CA THR A 88 16.55 -1.36 -5.42
C THR A 88 16.55 0.13 -5.18
N GLU A 89 16.08 0.88 -6.17
CA GLU A 89 15.90 2.33 -6.10
C GLU A 89 14.41 2.68 -6.11
N VAL A 90 14.00 3.59 -5.22
CA VAL A 90 12.63 4.06 -5.14
C VAL A 90 12.64 5.58 -5.13
N THR A 91 11.81 6.18 -5.99
CA THR A 91 11.52 7.62 -5.96
C THR A 91 10.16 7.83 -5.34
N VAL A 92 10.04 8.82 -4.46
CA VAL A 92 8.80 9.15 -3.76
C VAL A 92 8.24 10.48 -4.25
N ASN A 93 6.91 10.54 -4.36
CA ASN A 93 6.18 11.79 -4.58
C ASN A 93 5.18 11.98 -3.44
N PHE A 94 5.36 13.02 -2.64
CA PHE A 94 4.42 13.42 -1.57
C PHE A 94 3.50 14.58 -1.99
N GLY A 95 3.52 14.96 -3.27
CA GLY A 95 2.73 16.06 -3.85
C GLY A 95 3.60 17.19 -4.42
N ASP A 96 4.86 17.30 -3.97
CA ASP A 96 5.74 18.41 -4.35
C ASP A 96 6.48 18.16 -5.67
N SER A 97 6.56 16.91 -6.13
CA SER A 97 7.31 16.51 -7.34
C SER A 97 6.46 16.52 -8.61
N GLY A 98 5.23 17.04 -8.55
CA GLY A 98 4.26 17.08 -9.65
C GLY A 98 3.03 16.20 -9.41
N ALA A 99 2.18 16.08 -10.42
CA ALA A 99 0.92 15.36 -10.33
C ALA A 99 1.11 13.86 -10.02
N PHE A 100 0.20 13.30 -9.23
CA PHE A 100 0.14 11.86 -9.00
C PHE A 100 -0.30 11.11 -10.26
N VAL A 101 0.09 9.84 -10.40
CA VAL A 101 -0.41 8.99 -11.50
C VAL A 101 -1.88 8.60 -11.28
N TYR A 102 -2.29 8.43 -10.02
CA TYR A 102 -3.70 8.27 -9.65
C TYR A 102 -4.38 9.65 -9.55
N GLN A 103 -5.61 9.75 -10.06
CA GLN A 103 -6.37 11.01 -10.21
C GLN A 103 -7.77 10.97 -9.58
N GLY A 104 -8.06 9.93 -8.79
CA GLY A 104 -9.38 9.71 -8.18
C GLY A 104 -9.50 10.20 -6.74
#